data_AF-A0A956SX03-F1
#
_entry.id   AF-A0A956SX03-F1
#
_cell.length_a   1.000
_cell.length_b   1.000
_cell.length_c   1.000
_cell.angle_alpha   90.00
_cell.angle_beta   90.00
_cell.angle_gamma   90.00
#
_symmetry.space_group_name_H-M   'P 1'
#
loop_
_entity.id
_entity.type
_entity.pdbx_description
1 polymer ?
#
loop_
_entity_poly.entity_id
_entity_poly.type
_entity_poly.pdbx_seq_one_letter_code
_entity_poly.pdbx_strand_id
1 'polypeptide(L)' 'MSIAERLLQDGWDHDEGAHRIEDLAAYNPGLGDRLGRLALRYISEKGLSGEFADVLDEIERIEAYRLADPAP' A
#
# COMPACT_ATOMS: atom_id res chain seq x y z
N MET A 1 1.69 16.40 2.73
CA MET A 1 1.56 15.01 3.17
C MET A 1 2.23 14.14 2.14
N SER A 2 3.22 13.34 2.54
CA SER A 2 3.91 12.43 1.63
C SER A 2 3.00 11.28 1.20
N ILE A 3 3.44 10.51 0.21
CA ILE A 3 2.71 9.29 -0.21
C ILE A 3 2.65 8.30 0.94
N ALA A 4 3.77 8.11 1.66
CA ALA A 4 3.86 7.23 2.83
C ALA A 4 2.86 7.63 3.92
N GLU A 5 2.77 8.92 4.25
CA GLU A 5 1.81 9.42 5.23
C GLU A 5 0.36 9.16 4.80
N ARG A 6 0.02 9.33 3.52
CA ARG A 6 -1.33 9.06 2.99
C ARG A 6 -1.67 7.57 3.01
N LEU A 7 -0.71 6.69 2.71
CA LEU A 7 -0.90 5.24 2.76
C LEU A 7 -1.11 4.71 4.19
N LEU A 8 -0.60 5.41 5.19
CA LEU A 8 -0.75 5.09 6.61
C LEU A 8 -2.02 5.67 7.26
N GLN A 9 -2.87 6.38 6.53
CA GLN A 9 -4.13 6.89 7.07
C GLN A 9 -5.16 5.77 7.15
N ASP A 10 -5.89 5.70 8.25
CA ASP A 10 -7.00 4.74 8.45
C ASP A 10 -8.13 4.93 7.43
N GLY A 11 -8.27 6.14 6.89
CA GLY A 11 -9.21 6.46 5.82
C GLY A 11 -8.50 6.46 4.47
N TRP A 12 -8.79 5.45 3.65
CA TRP A 12 -8.44 5.45 2.23
C TRP A 12 -9.68 5.85 1.42
N ASP A 13 -9.65 7.00 0.75
CA ASP A 13 -10.72 7.37 -0.19
C ASP A 13 -10.55 6.50 -1.45
N HIS A 14 -11.47 5.55 -1.62
CA HIS A 14 -11.45 4.62 -2.75
C HIS A 14 -12.05 5.31 -3.98
N ASP A 15 -11.29 5.36 -5.08
CA ASP A 15 -11.85 5.73 -6.38
C ASP A 15 -12.51 4.52 -7.06
N GLU A 16 -13.15 4.74 -8.22
CA GLU A 16 -13.78 3.67 -8.99
C GLU A 16 -12.80 2.53 -9.36
N GLY A 17 -11.51 2.84 -9.50
CA GLY A 17 -10.47 1.86 -9.77
C GLY A 17 -10.18 0.97 -8.56
N ALA A 18 -10.08 1.56 -7.37
CA ALA A 18 -9.94 0.84 -6.11
C ALA A 18 -11.13 -0.12 -5.87
N HIS A 19 -12.36 0.37 -6.05
CA HIS A 19 -13.56 -0.46 -5.94
C HIS A 19 -13.54 -1.66 -6.88
N ARG A 20 -13.10 -1.47 -8.12
CA ARG A 20 -13.01 -2.58 -9.07
C ARG A 20 -12.01 -3.64 -8.62
N ILE A 21 -10.90 -3.27 -7.99
CA ILE A 21 -9.91 -4.22 -7.46
C ILE A 21 -10.51 -5.01 -6.29
N GLU A 22 -11.22 -4.33 -5.38
CA GLU A 22 -11.91 -4.95 -4.25
C GLU A 22 -12.95 -5.96 -4.71
N ASP A 23 -13.80 -5.58 -5.67
CA ASP A 23 -14.80 -6.48 -6.26
C ASP A 23 -14.14 -7.73 -6.84
N LEU A 24 -13.08 -7.55 -7.66
CA LEU A 24 -12.37 -8.68 -8.27
C LEU A 24 -11.77 -9.63 -7.21
N ALA A 25 -11.24 -9.09 -6.11
CA ALA A 25 -10.70 -9.88 -5.01
C ALA A 25 -11.80 -10.58 -4.20
N ALA A 26 -12.94 -9.91 -3.97
CA ALA A 26 -14.07 -10.45 -3.22
C ALA A 26 -14.77 -11.61 -3.96
N TYR A 27 -14.94 -11.48 -5.29
CA TYR A 27 -15.60 -12.52 -6.10
C TYR A 27 -14.68 -13.70 -6.48
N ASN A 28 -13.35 -13.55 -6.29
CA ASN A 28 -12.39 -14.61 -6.57
C ASN A 28 -11.41 -14.78 -5.39
N PRO A 29 -11.70 -15.69 -4.43
CA PRO A 29 -10.85 -15.90 -3.26
C PRO A 29 -9.39 -16.21 -3.60
N GLY A 30 -9.15 -16.97 -4.67
CA GLY A 30 -7.79 -17.28 -5.13
C GLY A 30 -7.03 -16.07 -5.70
N LEU A 31 -7.74 -15.02 -6.12
CA LEU A 31 -7.16 -13.73 -6.46
C LEU A 31 -6.80 -12.94 -5.18
N GLY A 32 -7.71 -12.92 -4.19
CA GLY A 32 -7.50 -12.27 -2.90
C GLY A 32 -6.21 -12.74 -2.21
N ASP A 33 -6.03 -14.05 -2.09
CA ASP A 33 -4.83 -14.66 -1.49
C ASP A 33 -3.52 -14.29 -2.22
N ARG A 34 -3.61 -13.94 -3.51
CA ARG A 34 -2.47 -13.66 -4.37
C ARG A 34 -2.25 -12.18 -4.64
N LEU A 35 -3.16 -11.31 -4.17
CA LEU A 35 -3.24 -9.91 -4.57
C LEU A 35 -1.93 -9.16 -4.28
N GLY A 36 -1.35 -9.32 -3.08
CA GLY A 36 -0.07 -8.69 -2.74
C GLY A 36 1.07 -9.08 -3.69
N ARG A 37 1.17 -10.36 -4.07
CA ARG A 37 2.19 -10.83 -5.03
C ARG A 37 1.94 -10.28 -6.44
N LEU A 38 0.68 -10.21 -6.86
CA LEU A 38 0.30 -9.65 -8.16
C LEU A 38 0.57 -8.15 -8.23
N ALA A 39 0.28 -7.40 -7.16
CA ALA A 39 0.59 -5.99 -7.05
C ALA A 39 2.10 -5.73 -7.16
N LEU A 40 2.93 -6.47 -6.42
CA LEU A 40 4.39 -6.37 -6.52
C LEU A 40 4.91 -6.64 -7.93
N ARG A 41 4.39 -7.68 -8.61
CA ARG A 41 4.75 -7.97 -10.00
C ARG A 41 4.33 -6.85 -10.94
N TYR A 42 3.10 -6.34 -10.79
CA TYR A 42 2.60 -5.23 -11.60
C TYR A 42 3.48 -3.98 -11.44
N ILE A 43 3.84 -3.61 -10.21
CA ILE A 43 4.76 -2.49 -9.92
C ILE A 43 6.10 -2.68 -10.64
N SER A 44 6.66 -3.90 -10.59
CA SER A 44 7.89 -4.23 -11.30
C SER A 44 7.78 -4.12 -12.82
N GLU A 45 6.70 -4.64 -13.41
CA GLU A 45 6.44 -4.54 -14.86
C GLU A 45 6.25 -3.09 -15.32
N LYS A 46 5.79 -2.21 -14.43
CA LYS A 46 5.66 -0.77 -14.70
C LYS A 46 6.95 0.01 -14.46
N GLY A 47 8.03 -0.63 -13.99
CA GLY A 47 9.31 0.01 -13.70
C GLY A 47 9.28 0.89 -12.44
N LEU A 48 8.31 0.71 -11.55
CA LEU A 48 8.09 1.54 -10.36
C LEU A 48 8.74 0.96 -9.10
N SER A 49 9.53 -0.12 -9.20
CA SER A 49 10.10 -0.81 -8.04
C SER A 49 10.96 0.08 -7.15
N GLY A 50 11.73 1.02 -7.73
CA GLY A 50 12.54 1.96 -6.96
C GLY A 50 11.69 2.94 -6.16
N GLU A 51 10.76 3.62 -6.84
CA GLU A 51 9.83 4.57 -6.20
C GLU A 51 8.99 3.90 -5.10
N PHE A 52 8.53 2.67 -5.35
CA PHE A 52 7.79 1.92 -4.34
C PHE A 52 8.67 1.53 -3.15
N ALA A 53 9.94 1.15 -3.37
CA ALA A 53 10.87 0.86 -2.28
C ALA A 53 11.16 2.12 -1.44
N ASP A 54 11.37 3.28 -2.07
CA ASP A 54 11.60 4.54 -1.38
C ASP A 54 10.42 4.92 -0.46
N VAL A 55 9.18 4.67 -0.91
CA VAL A 55 7.97 4.88 -0.10
C VAL A 55 7.90 3.91 1.08
N LEU A 56 8.29 2.63 0.90
CA LEU A 56 8.32 1.65 1.99
C LEU A 56 9.38 2.02 3.04
N ASP A 57 10.56 2.45 2.62
CA ASP A 57 11.60 2.95 3.53
C ASP A 57 11.12 4.16 4.34
N GLU A 58 10.31 5.03 3.73
CA GLU A 58 9.70 6.16 4.43
C GLU A 58 8.65 5.71 5.44
N ILE A 59 7.81 4.73 5.09
CA ILE A 59 6.83 4.13 6.02
C ILE A 59 7.55 3.54 7.24
N GLU A 60 8.61 2.75 7.04
CA GLU A 60 9.37 2.14 8.13
C GLU A 60 9.94 3.21 9.08
N ARG A 61 10.47 4.31 8.52
CA ARG A 61 10.96 5.45 9.33
C ARG A 61 9.84 6.13 10.14
N ILE A 62 8.67 6.34 9.53
CA ILE A 62 7.51 6.96 10.20
C ILE A 62 7.04 6.08 11.35
N GLU A 63 6.89 4.78 11.13
CA GLU A 63 6.46 3.83 12.15
C GLU A 63 7.47 3.70 13.29
N ALA A 64 8.77 3.63 12.96
CA ALA A 64 9.84 3.63 13.96
C ALA A 64 9.82 4.88 14.83
N TYR A 65 9.57 6.06 14.25
CA TYR A 65 9.44 7.32 14.99
C TYR A 65 8.21 7.30 15.91
N ARG A 66 7.05 6.85 15.44
CA ARG A 66 5.81 6.73 16.24
C ARG A 66 5.98 5.78 17.43
N LEU A 67 6.75 4.70 17.28
CA LEU A 67 7.03 3.75 18.36
C LEU A 67 8.06 4.28 19.37
N ALA A 68 9.01 5.10 18.91
CA ALA A 68 10.04 5.71 19.76
C ALA A 68 9.55 6.93 20.53
N ASP A 69 8.51 7.61 20.03
CA ASP A 69 7.86 8.75 20.66
C ASP A 69 6.36 8.47 20.87
N PRO A 70 6.01 7.56 21.82
CA PRO A 70 4.62 7.40 22.23
C PRO A 70 4.23 8.72 22.90
N ALA A 71 3.45 9.54 22.22
CA ALA A 71 2.98 10.82 22.73
C ALA A 71 2.49 10.70 24.20
N PRO A 72 2.67 11.75 25.03
CA PRO A 72 2.29 11.76 26.45
C PRO A 72 0.79 11.52 26.70
#